data_AF-A0A166B1A7-F1
#
_entry.id   AF-A0A166B1A7-F1
#
_cell.length_a   1.000
_cell.length_b   1.000
_cell.length_c   1.000
_cell.angle_alpha   90.00
_cell.angle_beta   90.00
_cell.angle_gamma   90.00
#
_symmetry.space_group_name_H-M   'P 1'
#
loop_
_entity.id
_entity.type
_entity.pdbx_description
1 polymer ?
#
loop_
_entity_poly.entity_id
_entity_poly.type
_entity_poly.pdbx_seq_one_letter_code
_entity_poly.pdbx_strand_id
1 'polypeptide(L)'
;MSSMNSVAGLSKYITTLPTVGISIFTMIFISFISGTIDFLINPNNPLSILEKIVYGGSFGFGVFGISSILSGVIVEQWVSSMKGINLKLKHSMFLSLSNMVFLSFILIIGSASSLLFHGDFRINTILFGCVLIYAFSILVLWSTTSIGFLKSALISCFQPLLVICMLVVTVFLNNAANLPQLEFLTLLIKIVVANLIFILAIYSFIKVIESPLKKNLGVGLLDLLSLFIAHINEGSFSLEQLFEKMGEPITTLIGILSFRRLDGTIKALFLSPCVHPGPIGKIGGANMPTILSKRFNAFTLVAHGPSTHDFNPVSIKEIDKIEDAVKNGLEKIHYSNYGSKFIRYEEKKSKIGVQFFGDDALLLSTFAPYGSDDIEFGVGLSVLNESKNNPAIRDSIIVDCHNSFDEDSGRVLPGNPEVFQLLDTVSKIKKTIKEKGIRIGCGNHLMEDLDKNQGIGDSGVKVLVVDAGGEKTAYILYDSNNMKRGFREKILNSLKTEGINSVEVMTTDTHSVNTLSKGYNPIGLSEEDKIINYTKIAVKKAIEDLEDIEAGIKNERIIDIKTFGPNNSTELISTISSIVSVSKIIAPLIFVLAILFVFIWIFYLPII
;
A
#
# COMPACT_ATOMS: atom_id res chain seq x y z
N MET A 1 20.36 -1.81 1.66
CA MET A 1 19.20 -0.94 1.32
C MET A 1 18.02 -1.85 1.06
N SER A 2 17.06 -1.90 1.98
CA SER A 2 15.92 -2.82 1.89
C SER A 2 15.11 -2.53 0.62
N SER A 3 14.61 -3.58 -0.02
CA SER A 3 13.71 -3.52 -1.17
C SER A 3 12.50 -2.59 -0.92
N MET A 4 12.05 -2.46 0.33
CA MET A 4 10.97 -1.58 0.75
C MET A 4 11.26 -0.09 0.53
N ASN A 5 12.50 0.38 0.73
CA ASN A 5 12.86 1.78 0.47
C ASN A 5 12.75 2.14 -1.03
N SER A 6 12.97 1.16 -1.91
CA SER A 6 12.84 1.39 -3.35
C SER A 6 11.38 1.50 -3.82
N VAL A 7 10.46 0.78 -3.16
CA VAL A 7 9.02 0.79 -3.48
C VAL A 7 8.32 1.98 -2.82
N ALA A 8 8.65 2.31 -1.57
CA ALA A 8 8.17 3.50 -0.88
C ALA A 8 8.58 4.79 -1.61
N GLY A 9 9.79 4.84 -2.17
CA GLY A 9 10.24 5.98 -3.00
C GLY A 9 9.40 6.17 -4.28
N LEU A 10 8.82 5.11 -4.85
CA LEU A 10 7.96 5.18 -6.04
C LEU A 10 6.59 5.79 -5.74
N SER A 11 6.09 5.65 -4.50
CA SER A 11 4.79 6.20 -4.08
C SER A 11 4.72 7.73 -4.16
N LYS A 12 5.86 8.42 -4.04
CA LYS A 12 5.97 9.89 -4.13
C LYS A 12 5.54 10.42 -5.50
N TYR A 13 5.54 9.56 -6.52
CA TYR A 13 5.10 9.91 -7.88
C TYR A 13 3.60 9.66 -8.11
N ILE A 14 2.88 9.10 -7.13
CA ILE A 14 1.42 8.96 -7.19
C ILE A 14 0.79 10.32 -6.86
N THR A 15 0.52 11.12 -7.89
CA THR A 15 -0.11 12.43 -7.78
C THR A 15 -1.55 12.41 -8.27
N THR A 16 -2.35 13.38 -7.83
CA THR A 16 -3.69 13.61 -8.37
C THR A 16 -3.60 14.15 -9.79
N LEU A 17 -4.24 13.45 -10.73
CA LEU A 17 -4.31 13.89 -12.14
C LEU A 17 -5.13 15.18 -12.28
N PRO A 18 -4.82 16.03 -13.27
CA PRO A 18 -5.56 17.26 -13.55
C PRO A 18 -7.04 16.98 -13.87
N THR A 19 -7.88 17.99 -13.66
CA THR A 19 -9.29 17.91 -14.05
C THR A 19 -9.45 17.89 -15.57
N VAL A 20 -10.61 17.43 -16.05
CA VAL A 20 -10.93 17.37 -17.49
C VAL A 20 -10.81 18.75 -18.12
N GLY A 21 -11.34 19.79 -17.47
CA GLY A 21 -11.29 21.17 -17.96
C GLY A 21 -9.87 21.70 -18.12
N ILE A 22 -8.99 21.44 -17.14
CA ILE A 22 -7.56 21.80 -17.24
C ILE A 22 -6.92 21.08 -18.42
N SER A 23 -7.17 19.77 -18.57
CA SER A 23 -6.59 18.99 -19.66
C SER A 23 -7.00 19.51 -21.04
N ILE A 24 -8.29 19.81 -21.23
CA ILE A 24 -8.82 20.37 -22.49
C ILE A 24 -8.21 21.74 -22.77
N PHE A 25 -8.19 22.63 -21.77
CA PHE A 25 -7.60 23.97 -21.92
C PHE A 25 -6.12 23.89 -22.33
N THR A 26 -5.36 23.01 -21.68
CA THR A 26 -3.95 22.76 -22.03
C THR A 26 -3.79 22.19 -23.43
N MET A 27 -4.65 21.25 -23.86
CA MET A 27 -4.62 20.72 -25.22
C MET A 27 -4.81 21.83 -26.26
N ILE A 28 -5.81 22.70 -26.07
CA ILE A 28 -6.10 23.81 -26.99
C ILE A 28 -4.88 24.72 -27.14
N PHE A 29 -4.30 25.17 -26.02
CA PHE A 29 -3.24 26.17 -26.04
C PHE A 29 -1.90 25.59 -26.53
N ILE A 30 -1.48 24.43 -26.02
CA ILE A 30 -0.20 23.82 -26.40
C ILE A 30 -0.22 23.39 -27.86
N SER A 31 -1.32 22.82 -28.36
CA SER A 31 -1.42 22.42 -29.77
C SER A 31 -1.33 23.61 -30.71
N PHE A 32 -2.00 24.72 -30.38
CA PHE A 32 -1.92 25.97 -31.15
C PHE A 32 -0.48 26.54 -31.15
N ILE A 33 0.17 26.60 -29.99
CA ILE A 33 1.55 27.08 -29.91
C ILE A 33 2.49 26.17 -30.70
N SER A 34 2.33 24.85 -30.56
CA SER A 34 3.20 23.87 -31.23
C SER A 34 3.08 23.98 -32.76
N GLY A 35 1.86 24.14 -33.28
CA GLY A 35 1.64 24.38 -34.70
C GLY A 35 2.19 25.73 -35.18
N THR A 36 2.08 26.78 -34.37
CA THR A 36 2.69 28.09 -34.66
C THR A 36 4.21 27.97 -34.79
N ILE A 37 4.86 27.30 -33.83
CA ILE A 37 6.31 27.08 -33.83
C ILE A 37 6.74 26.27 -35.07
N ASP A 38 6.03 25.19 -35.39
CA ASP A 38 6.31 24.36 -36.57
C ASP A 38 6.34 25.19 -37.87
N PHE A 39 5.33 26.04 -38.09
CA PHE A 39 5.27 26.88 -39.30
C PHE A 39 6.26 28.05 -39.30
N LEU A 40 6.66 28.56 -38.13
CA LEU A 40 7.69 29.59 -38.01
C LEU A 40 9.08 29.02 -38.33
N ILE A 41 9.36 27.79 -37.90
CA ILE A 41 10.64 27.12 -38.17
C ILE A 41 10.76 26.73 -39.65
N ASN A 42 9.66 26.39 -40.32
CA ASN A 42 9.69 25.92 -41.71
C ASN A 42 9.97 27.09 -42.70
N PRO A 43 11.13 27.09 -43.40
CA PRO A 43 11.54 28.19 -44.28
C PRO A 43 10.83 28.18 -45.65
N ASN A 44 10.19 27.08 -46.03
CA ASN A 44 9.63 26.88 -47.38
C ASN A 44 8.20 27.40 -47.57
N ASN A 45 7.58 27.98 -46.54
CA ASN A 45 6.25 28.56 -46.64
C ASN A 45 6.35 30.09 -46.93
N PRO A 46 5.90 30.57 -48.11
CA PRO A 46 5.90 31.99 -48.48
C PRO A 46 4.78 32.80 -47.76
N LEU A 47 4.53 32.47 -46.49
CA LEU A 47 3.52 33.11 -45.65
C LEU A 47 4.15 34.21 -44.81
N SER A 48 3.41 35.30 -44.59
CA SER A 48 3.78 36.33 -43.62
C SER A 48 3.84 35.78 -42.19
N ILE A 49 4.52 36.48 -41.27
CA ILE A 49 4.62 36.05 -39.86
C ILE A 49 3.22 35.90 -39.22
N LEU A 50 2.30 36.83 -39.51
CA LEU A 50 0.94 36.79 -38.99
C LEU A 50 0.17 35.56 -39.54
N GLU A 51 0.32 35.27 -40.83
CA GLU A 51 -0.27 34.09 -41.45
C GLU A 51 0.33 32.80 -40.89
N LYS A 52 1.64 32.74 -40.63
CA LYS A 52 2.27 31.57 -39.98
C LYS A 52 1.72 31.31 -38.58
N ILE A 53 1.41 32.35 -37.81
CA ILE A 53 0.78 32.22 -36.49
C ILE A 53 -0.65 31.71 -36.63
N VAL A 54 -1.47 32.35 -37.47
CA VAL A 54 -2.89 32.01 -37.59
C VAL A 54 -3.08 30.64 -38.25
N TYR A 55 -2.46 30.38 -39.40
CA TYR A 55 -2.55 29.10 -40.09
C TYR A 55 -1.83 27.99 -39.32
N GLY A 56 -0.63 28.24 -38.81
CA GLY A 56 0.13 27.24 -38.07
C GLY A 56 -0.54 26.87 -36.76
N GLY A 57 -1.03 27.86 -36.01
CA GLY A 57 -1.78 27.60 -34.79
C GLY A 57 -3.10 26.87 -35.05
N SER A 58 -3.84 27.25 -36.10
CA SER A 58 -5.07 26.56 -36.50
C SER A 58 -4.80 25.11 -36.94
N PHE A 59 -3.71 24.88 -37.69
CA PHE A 59 -3.25 23.53 -38.04
C PHE A 59 -2.95 22.70 -36.80
N GLY A 60 -2.15 23.23 -35.88
CA GLY A 60 -1.78 22.52 -34.65
C GLY A 60 -3.00 22.19 -33.80
N PHE A 61 -3.90 23.15 -33.61
CA PHE A 61 -5.15 22.94 -32.89
C PHE A 61 -6.05 21.91 -33.58
N GLY A 62 -6.25 22.01 -34.89
CA GLY A 62 -7.10 21.09 -35.64
C GLY A 62 -6.55 19.67 -35.66
N VAL A 63 -5.27 19.50 -35.98
CA VAL A 63 -4.64 18.18 -36.14
C VAL A 63 -4.35 17.52 -34.79
N PHE A 64 -3.84 18.25 -33.81
CA PHE A 64 -3.43 17.67 -32.52
C PHE A 64 -4.45 17.93 -31.42
N GLY A 65 -4.94 19.16 -31.27
CA GLY A 65 -5.87 19.53 -30.21
C GLY A 65 -7.21 18.81 -30.31
N ILE A 66 -7.95 19.00 -31.41
CA ILE A 66 -9.27 18.38 -31.63
C ILE A 66 -9.16 16.85 -31.60
N SER A 67 -8.19 16.27 -32.31
CA SER A 67 -7.96 14.81 -32.32
C SER A 67 -7.75 14.24 -30.92
N SER A 68 -7.02 14.95 -30.06
CA SER A 68 -6.75 14.50 -28.69
C SER A 68 -7.96 14.66 -27.77
N ILE A 69 -8.71 15.76 -27.89
CA ILE A 69 -9.96 15.94 -27.11
C ILE A 69 -10.96 14.83 -27.46
N LEU A 70 -11.16 14.57 -28.76
CA LEU A 70 -12.06 13.51 -29.24
C LEU A 70 -11.58 12.13 -28.78
N SER A 71 -10.28 11.85 -28.93
CA SER A 71 -9.69 10.60 -28.47
C SER A 71 -9.92 10.36 -26.98
N GLY A 72 -9.71 11.37 -26.13
CA GLY A 72 -9.94 11.26 -24.69
C GLY A 72 -11.37 10.83 -24.33
N VAL A 73 -12.38 11.33 -25.07
CA VAL A 73 -13.78 10.92 -24.89
C VAL A 73 -14.00 9.49 -25.41
N ILE A 74 -13.57 9.21 -26.64
CA ILE A 74 -13.82 7.92 -27.31
C ILE A 74 -13.17 6.78 -26.54
N VAL A 75 -11.91 6.94 -26.12
CA VAL A 75 -11.16 5.91 -25.38
C VAL A 75 -11.88 5.56 -24.08
N GLU A 76 -12.39 6.55 -23.33
CA GLU A 76 -13.12 6.28 -22.10
C GLU A 76 -14.43 5.54 -22.36
N GLN A 77 -15.24 5.99 -23.32
CA GLN A 77 -16.53 5.37 -23.63
C GLN A 77 -16.36 3.91 -24.05
N TRP A 78 -15.37 3.62 -24.91
CA TRP A 78 -15.09 2.27 -25.37
C TRP A 78 -14.59 1.37 -24.23
N VAL A 79 -13.62 1.84 -23.43
CA VAL A 79 -13.11 1.06 -22.29
C VAL A 79 -14.24 0.78 -21.28
N SER A 80 -15.06 1.78 -20.97
CA SER A 80 -16.22 1.64 -20.08
C SER A 80 -17.24 0.63 -20.62
N SER A 81 -17.57 0.70 -21.92
CA SER A 81 -18.48 -0.27 -22.57
C SER A 81 -17.98 -1.71 -22.52
N MET A 82 -16.65 -1.90 -22.49
CA MET A 82 -15.99 -3.20 -22.40
C MET A 82 -15.80 -3.68 -20.96
N LYS A 83 -16.41 -3.00 -19.97
CA LYS A 83 -16.26 -3.26 -18.53
C LYS A 83 -14.81 -3.14 -18.05
N GLY A 84 -14.02 -2.29 -18.69
CA GLY A 84 -12.68 -1.93 -18.21
C GLY A 84 -12.76 -1.19 -16.89
N ILE A 85 -11.84 -1.49 -15.99
CA ILE A 85 -11.77 -0.88 -14.66
C ILE A 85 -10.88 0.38 -14.73
N ASN A 86 -11.01 1.29 -13.78
CA ASN A 86 -10.05 2.37 -13.49
C ASN A 86 -9.89 3.52 -14.52
N LEU A 87 -10.66 3.56 -15.60
CA LEU A 87 -10.54 4.64 -16.60
C LEU A 87 -11.71 5.62 -16.56
N LYS A 88 -11.69 6.56 -15.62
CA LYS A 88 -12.59 7.75 -15.68
C LYS A 88 -12.14 8.73 -16.76
N LEU A 89 -13.05 9.59 -17.23
CA LEU A 89 -12.78 10.60 -18.27
C LEU A 89 -11.56 11.49 -17.99
N LYS A 90 -11.30 11.83 -16.72
CA LYS A 90 -10.09 12.58 -16.35
C LYS A 90 -8.78 11.85 -16.71
N HIS A 91 -8.75 10.52 -16.61
CA HIS A 91 -7.57 9.70 -16.88
C HIS A 91 -7.34 9.56 -18.38
N SER A 92 -8.39 9.28 -19.16
CA SER A 92 -8.28 9.19 -20.62
C SER A 92 -7.93 10.54 -21.25
N MET A 93 -8.49 11.64 -20.72
CA MET A 93 -8.14 13.00 -21.14
C MET A 93 -6.68 13.33 -20.83
N PHE A 94 -6.20 12.97 -19.64
CA PHE A 94 -4.80 13.16 -19.30
C PHE A 94 -3.87 12.31 -20.18
N LEU A 95 -4.19 11.04 -20.44
CA LEU A 95 -3.43 10.18 -21.36
C LEU A 95 -3.37 10.81 -22.76
N SER A 96 -4.51 11.27 -23.27
CA SER A 96 -4.55 11.91 -24.58
C SER A 96 -3.76 13.23 -24.61
N LEU A 97 -3.72 13.98 -23.50
CA LEU A 97 -2.94 15.21 -23.38
C LEU A 97 -1.44 14.89 -23.39
N SER A 98 -1.01 13.90 -22.60
CA SER A 98 0.38 13.46 -22.57
C SER A 98 0.85 13.02 -23.96
N ASN A 99 0.03 12.23 -24.67
CA ASN A 99 0.29 11.84 -26.05
C ASN A 99 0.41 13.05 -26.99
N MET A 100 -0.50 14.02 -26.88
CA MET A 100 -0.48 15.23 -27.70
C MET A 100 0.78 16.05 -27.46
N VAL A 101 1.17 16.26 -26.19
CA VAL A 101 2.39 16.99 -25.83
C VAL A 101 3.62 16.28 -26.38
N PHE A 102 3.67 14.95 -26.26
CA PHE A 102 4.77 14.16 -26.78
C PHE A 102 4.87 14.24 -28.32
N LEU A 103 3.73 14.15 -29.01
CA LEU A 103 3.64 14.32 -30.46
C LEU A 103 4.06 15.73 -30.91
N SER A 104 3.61 16.78 -30.21
CA SER A 104 4.02 18.17 -30.43
C SER A 104 5.53 18.34 -30.29
N PHE A 105 6.13 17.73 -29.28
CA PHE A 105 7.58 17.79 -29.06
C PHE A 105 8.35 17.12 -30.20
N ILE A 106 7.91 15.93 -30.61
CA ILE A 106 8.51 15.20 -31.75
C ILE A 106 8.39 16.03 -33.04
N LEU A 107 7.23 16.66 -33.29
CA LEU A 107 7.03 17.55 -34.44
C LEU A 107 8.08 18.66 -34.46
N ILE A 108 8.23 19.40 -33.36
CA ILE A 108 9.18 20.52 -33.29
C ILE A 108 10.62 20.06 -33.58
N ILE A 109 11.02 18.88 -33.07
CA ILE A 109 12.33 18.28 -33.39
C ILE A 109 12.45 17.97 -34.88
N GLY A 110 11.41 17.40 -35.50
CA GLY A 110 11.41 17.12 -36.93
C GLY A 110 11.45 18.37 -37.80
N SER A 111 10.77 19.45 -37.40
CA SER A 111 10.81 20.75 -38.08
C SER A 111 12.20 21.39 -37.98
N ALA A 112 12.82 21.34 -36.81
CA ALA A 112 14.21 21.78 -36.63
C ALA A 112 15.19 20.94 -37.46
N SER A 113 14.98 19.62 -37.52
CA SER A 113 15.80 18.72 -38.34
C SER A 113 15.62 19.00 -39.84
N SER A 114 14.40 19.31 -40.28
CA SER A 114 14.09 19.71 -41.65
C SER A 114 14.86 20.96 -42.07
N LEU A 115 14.98 21.93 -41.16
CA LEU A 115 15.80 23.13 -41.35
C LEU A 115 17.30 22.80 -41.46
N LEU A 116 17.81 21.92 -40.60
CA LEU A 116 19.24 21.58 -40.53
C LEU A 116 19.73 20.76 -41.73
N PHE A 117 18.92 19.82 -42.22
CA PHE A 117 19.30 18.89 -43.28
C PHE A 117 18.71 19.23 -44.65
N HIS A 118 18.01 20.37 -44.79
CA HIS A 118 17.38 20.83 -46.03
C HIS A 118 16.46 19.79 -46.70
N GLY A 119 15.72 19.00 -45.91
CA GLY A 119 14.75 17.99 -46.37
C GLY A 119 13.37 18.19 -45.75
N ASP A 120 12.31 17.65 -46.36
CA ASP A 120 10.97 17.65 -45.77
C ASP A 120 10.71 16.36 -44.95
N PHE A 121 10.85 16.48 -43.63
CA PHE A 121 10.62 15.37 -42.71
C PHE A 121 9.30 15.49 -41.95
N ARG A 122 8.43 16.45 -42.28
CA ARG A 122 7.27 16.79 -41.46
C ARG A 122 6.29 15.63 -41.34
N ILE A 123 5.91 15.03 -42.47
CA ILE A 123 5.00 13.87 -42.49
C ILE A 123 5.63 12.68 -41.77
N ASN A 124 6.88 12.33 -42.09
CA ASN A 124 7.60 11.24 -41.43
C ASN A 124 7.68 11.42 -39.90
N THR A 125 7.87 12.65 -39.43
CA THR A 125 7.91 12.99 -38.01
C THR A 125 6.55 12.81 -37.34
N ILE A 126 5.47 13.27 -37.96
CA ILE A 126 4.10 13.08 -37.43
C ILE A 126 3.76 11.59 -37.37
N LEU A 127 4.12 10.80 -38.39
CA LEU A 127 3.92 9.35 -38.40
C LEU A 127 4.70 8.65 -37.30
N PHE A 128 5.98 8.98 -37.15
CA PHE A 128 6.82 8.44 -36.10
C PHE A 128 6.24 8.75 -34.72
N GLY A 129 5.79 9.99 -34.50
CA GLY A 129 5.09 10.37 -33.28
C GLY A 129 3.78 9.60 -33.07
N CYS A 130 2.98 9.41 -34.12
CA CYS A 130 1.73 8.62 -34.07
C CYS A 130 1.97 7.17 -33.66
N VAL A 131 3.03 6.54 -34.17
CA VAL A 131 3.43 5.18 -33.80
C VAL A 131 3.90 5.12 -32.34
N LEU A 132 4.64 6.12 -31.86
CA LEU A 132 5.09 6.14 -30.48
C LEU A 132 3.96 6.37 -29.48
N ILE A 133 3.04 7.29 -29.75
CA ILE A 133 1.87 7.49 -28.87
C ILE A 133 0.93 6.29 -28.90
N TYR A 134 0.87 5.56 -30.03
CA TYR A 134 0.17 4.28 -30.12
C TYR A 134 0.77 3.25 -29.15
N ALA A 135 2.09 3.05 -29.24
CA ALA A 135 2.83 2.14 -28.38
C ALA A 135 2.67 2.48 -26.89
N PHE A 136 2.79 3.78 -26.54
CA PHE A 136 2.59 4.25 -25.17
C PHE A 136 1.16 4.02 -24.67
N SER A 137 0.16 4.28 -25.51
CA SER A 137 -1.25 4.08 -25.17
C SER A 137 -1.57 2.60 -24.93
N ILE A 138 -0.98 1.68 -25.69
CA ILE A 138 -1.12 0.24 -25.43
C ILE A 138 -0.62 -0.10 -24.04
N LEU A 139 0.59 0.34 -23.69
CA LEU A 139 1.18 0.05 -22.39
C LEU A 139 0.31 0.59 -21.25
N VAL A 140 -0.13 1.85 -21.35
CA VAL A 140 -0.97 2.47 -20.32
C VAL A 140 -2.33 1.76 -20.22
N LEU A 141 -3.04 1.54 -21.33
CA LEU A 141 -4.37 0.94 -21.29
C LEU A 141 -4.32 -0.53 -20.87
N TRP A 142 -3.34 -1.30 -21.34
CA TRP A 142 -3.23 -2.71 -20.96
C TRP A 142 -2.88 -2.86 -19.48
N SER A 143 -2.01 -2.00 -18.94
CA SER A 143 -1.62 -2.05 -17.53
C SER A 143 -2.70 -1.55 -16.57
N THR A 144 -3.52 -0.57 -16.96
CA THR A 144 -4.45 0.10 -16.03
C THR A 144 -5.89 -0.40 -16.11
N THR A 145 -6.35 -0.90 -17.27
CA THR A 145 -7.79 -1.08 -17.53
C THR A 145 -8.30 -2.53 -17.51
N SER A 146 -7.40 -3.52 -17.42
CA SER A 146 -7.73 -4.97 -17.39
C SER A 146 -8.55 -5.53 -18.57
N ILE A 147 -8.77 -4.75 -19.64
CA ILE A 147 -9.53 -5.20 -20.84
C ILE A 147 -8.76 -6.20 -21.72
N GLY A 148 -7.48 -6.44 -21.45
CA GLY A 148 -6.62 -7.35 -22.18
C GLY A 148 -5.96 -6.71 -23.42
N PHE A 149 -4.85 -7.33 -23.85
CA PHE A 149 -3.93 -6.78 -24.86
C PHE A 149 -4.60 -6.38 -26.18
N LEU A 150 -5.38 -7.28 -26.79
CA LEU A 150 -5.99 -7.05 -28.10
C LEU A 150 -6.95 -5.85 -28.08
N LYS A 151 -7.76 -5.73 -27.03
CA LYS A 151 -8.69 -4.61 -26.88
C LYS A 151 -7.93 -3.30 -26.64
N SER A 152 -6.90 -3.31 -25.80
CA SER A 152 -6.02 -2.15 -25.59
C SER A 152 -5.33 -1.71 -26.88
N ALA A 153 -4.86 -2.65 -27.70
CA ALA A 153 -4.25 -2.38 -29.00
C ALA A 153 -5.24 -1.75 -29.99
N LEU A 154 -6.49 -2.18 -30.03
CA LEU A 154 -7.52 -1.59 -30.89
C LEU A 154 -7.89 -0.17 -30.46
N ILE A 155 -8.12 0.04 -29.16
CA ILE A 155 -8.52 1.35 -28.61
C ILE A 155 -7.39 2.38 -28.75
N SER A 156 -6.15 1.94 -28.58
CA SER A 156 -4.97 2.81 -28.72
C SER A 156 -4.84 3.40 -30.13
N CYS A 157 -5.48 2.82 -31.15
CA CYS A 157 -5.48 3.36 -32.51
C CYS A 157 -6.26 4.67 -32.66
N PHE A 158 -7.18 5.02 -31.75
CA PHE A 158 -8.08 6.16 -31.94
C PHE A 158 -7.33 7.49 -32.08
N GLN A 159 -6.40 7.83 -31.18
CA GLN A 159 -5.68 9.10 -31.27
C GLN A 159 -4.80 9.21 -32.53
N PRO A 160 -3.91 8.23 -32.84
CA PRO A 160 -3.14 8.25 -34.07
C PRO A 160 -4.01 8.36 -35.33
N LEU A 161 -5.11 7.59 -35.38
CA LEU A 161 -6.01 7.59 -36.54
C LEU A 161 -6.69 8.95 -36.70
N LEU A 162 -7.18 9.57 -35.63
CA LEU A 162 -7.78 10.91 -35.68
C LEU A 162 -6.76 11.96 -36.13
N VAL A 163 -5.53 11.90 -35.63
CA VAL A 163 -4.44 12.80 -36.08
C VAL A 163 -4.18 12.64 -37.58
N ILE A 164 -4.07 11.40 -38.07
CA ILE A 164 -3.82 11.12 -39.50
C ILE A 164 -5.02 11.57 -40.35
N CYS A 165 -6.26 11.29 -39.92
CA CYS A 165 -7.46 11.75 -40.61
C CYS A 165 -7.50 13.28 -40.71
N MET A 166 -7.23 13.99 -39.61
CA MET A 166 -7.19 15.45 -39.61
C MET A 166 -6.04 16.00 -40.45
N LEU A 167 -4.89 15.32 -40.49
CA LEU A 167 -3.78 15.66 -41.37
C LEU A 167 -4.20 15.53 -42.84
N VAL A 168 -4.83 14.42 -43.24
CA VAL A 168 -5.33 14.19 -44.60
C VAL A 168 -6.37 15.25 -44.99
N VAL A 169 -7.31 15.56 -44.10
CA VAL A 169 -8.30 16.64 -44.32
C VAL A 169 -7.60 17.97 -44.55
N THR A 170 -6.59 18.30 -43.75
CA THR A 170 -5.88 19.58 -43.89
C THR A 170 -5.06 19.65 -45.18
N VAL A 171 -4.44 18.54 -45.60
CA VAL A 171 -3.75 18.45 -46.89
C VAL A 171 -4.74 18.57 -48.05
N PHE A 172 -5.89 17.90 -47.98
CA PHE A 172 -6.94 17.97 -49.00
C PHE A 172 -7.55 19.37 -49.15
N LEU A 173 -7.81 20.06 -48.03
CA LEU A 173 -8.32 21.43 -48.05
C LEU A 173 -7.30 22.43 -48.62
N ASN A 174 -6.01 22.16 -48.47
CA ASN A 174 -4.94 23.02 -48.99
C ASN A 174 -4.55 22.69 -50.45
N ASN A 175 -4.70 21.44 -50.90
CA ASN A 175 -4.34 20.99 -52.24
C ASN A 175 -5.55 20.36 -52.96
N ALA A 176 -6.24 21.15 -53.78
CA ALA A 176 -7.45 20.73 -54.51
C ALA A 176 -7.21 19.79 -55.72
N ALA A 177 -5.98 19.32 -55.97
CA ALA A 177 -5.70 18.42 -57.08
C ALA A 177 -4.51 17.50 -56.77
N ASN A 178 -4.76 16.19 -56.80
CA ASN A 178 -3.80 15.07 -56.78
C ASN A 178 -3.16 14.72 -55.42
N LEU A 179 -3.85 13.90 -54.62
CA LEU A 179 -3.14 12.91 -53.80
C LEU A 179 -2.79 11.70 -54.71
N PRO A 180 -1.52 11.39 -54.97
CA PRO A 180 -1.16 10.18 -55.69
C PRO A 180 -1.54 8.95 -54.86
N GLN A 181 -2.36 8.06 -55.43
CA GLN A 181 -2.88 6.85 -54.76
C GLN A 181 -1.76 5.91 -54.24
N LEU A 182 -0.56 6.00 -54.86
CA LEU A 182 0.64 5.23 -54.49
C LEU A 182 1.27 5.72 -53.17
N GLU A 183 1.28 7.02 -52.91
CA GLU A 183 1.85 7.62 -51.70
C GLU A 183 1.05 7.23 -50.44
N PHE A 184 -0.27 7.07 -50.57
CA PHE A 184 -1.14 6.64 -49.47
C PHE A 184 -0.92 5.17 -49.08
N LEU A 185 -0.69 4.28 -50.05
CA LEU A 185 -0.41 2.88 -49.78
C LEU A 185 0.94 2.74 -49.07
N THR A 186 1.96 3.46 -49.53
CA THR A 186 3.28 3.47 -48.89
C THR A 186 3.21 4.00 -47.45
N LEU A 187 2.41 5.05 -47.21
CA LEU A 187 2.12 5.58 -45.87
C LEU A 187 1.53 4.52 -44.93
N LEU A 188 0.50 3.81 -45.42
CA LEU A 188 -0.20 2.79 -44.65
C LEU A 188 0.71 1.61 -44.31
N ILE A 189 1.50 1.13 -45.27
CA ILE A 189 2.49 0.07 -45.05
C ILE A 189 3.52 0.51 -43.99
N LYS A 190 4.00 1.77 -44.06
CA LYS A 190 4.94 2.30 -43.07
C LYS A 190 4.37 2.24 -41.66
N ILE A 191 3.15 2.72 -41.46
CA ILE A 191 2.47 2.73 -40.15
C ILE A 191 2.23 1.30 -39.65
N VAL A 192 1.71 0.41 -40.49
CA VAL A 192 1.36 -0.96 -40.08
C VAL A 192 2.60 -1.71 -39.62
N VAL A 193 3.68 -1.70 -40.40
CA VAL A 193 4.92 -2.39 -40.02
C VAL A 193 5.54 -1.78 -38.77
N ALA A 194 5.56 -0.45 -38.65
CA ALA A 194 6.08 0.23 -37.47
C ALA A 194 5.29 -0.11 -36.19
N ASN A 195 3.96 -0.16 -36.28
CA ASN A 195 3.09 -0.58 -35.17
C ASN A 195 3.29 -2.05 -34.82
N LEU A 196 3.50 -2.94 -35.80
CA LEU A 196 3.78 -4.35 -35.55
C LEU A 196 5.08 -4.55 -34.77
N ILE A 197 6.13 -3.77 -35.07
CA ILE A 197 7.39 -3.79 -34.33
C ILE A 197 7.15 -3.43 -32.85
N PHE A 198 6.41 -2.36 -32.57
CA PHE A 198 6.10 -1.99 -31.18
C PHE A 198 5.15 -2.96 -30.48
N ILE A 199 4.16 -3.51 -31.19
CA ILE A 199 3.29 -4.57 -30.67
C ILE A 199 4.13 -5.76 -30.20
N LEU A 200 5.07 -6.21 -31.03
CA LEU A 200 5.96 -7.32 -30.69
C LEU A 200 6.87 -6.97 -29.51
N ALA A 201 7.45 -5.76 -29.51
CA ALA A 201 8.30 -5.27 -28.43
C ALA A 201 7.56 -5.21 -27.08
N ILE A 202 6.37 -4.60 -27.06
CA ILE A 202 5.53 -4.47 -25.86
C ILE A 202 5.09 -5.85 -25.37
N TYR A 203 4.57 -6.70 -26.25
CA TYR A 203 4.12 -8.04 -25.89
C TYR A 203 5.27 -8.86 -25.28
N SER A 204 6.44 -8.84 -25.93
CA SER A 204 7.63 -9.55 -25.46
C SER A 204 8.11 -9.02 -24.11
N PHE A 205 8.18 -7.69 -23.95
CA PHE A 205 8.56 -7.06 -22.70
C PHE A 205 7.64 -7.47 -21.54
N ILE A 206 6.31 -7.33 -21.73
CA ILE A 206 5.34 -7.69 -20.70
C ILE A 206 5.43 -9.19 -20.35
N LYS A 207 5.58 -10.06 -21.35
CA LYS A 207 5.72 -11.50 -21.09
C LYS A 207 6.94 -11.85 -20.25
N VAL A 208 8.06 -11.19 -20.49
CA VAL A 208 9.29 -11.41 -19.72
C VAL A 208 9.12 -10.97 -18.26
N ILE A 209 8.52 -9.80 -18.03
CA ILE A 209 8.36 -9.26 -16.66
C ILE A 209 7.22 -9.92 -15.88
N GLU A 210 6.20 -10.45 -16.57
CA GLU A 210 5.08 -11.14 -15.93
C GLU A 210 5.45 -12.57 -15.51
N SER A 211 6.39 -13.21 -16.22
CA SER A 211 6.75 -14.61 -16.03
C SER A 211 7.16 -14.97 -14.59
N PRO A 212 7.98 -14.18 -13.86
CA PRO A 212 8.34 -14.49 -12.49
C PRO A 212 7.12 -14.52 -11.56
N LEU A 213 6.28 -13.48 -11.60
CA LEU A 213 5.11 -13.36 -10.73
C LEU A 213 4.09 -14.47 -10.98
N LYS A 214 3.86 -14.79 -12.25
CA LYS A 214 2.89 -15.81 -12.64
C LYS A 214 3.36 -17.22 -12.25
N LYS A 215 4.67 -17.48 -12.30
CA LYS A 215 5.24 -18.78 -11.92
C LYS A 215 5.28 -18.99 -10.41
N ASN A 216 5.64 -17.94 -9.68
CA ASN A 216 5.85 -17.98 -8.24
C ASN A 216 4.54 -17.91 -7.45
N LEU A 217 3.65 -16.99 -7.84
CA LEU A 217 2.44 -16.67 -7.06
C LEU A 217 1.14 -16.98 -7.80
N GLY A 218 1.20 -17.47 -9.04
CA GLY A 218 0.01 -17.76 -9.84
C GLY A 218 -0.72 -16.51 -10.36
N VAL A 219 -0.12 -15.32 -10.23
CA VAL A 219 -0.76 -14.03 -10.51
C VAL A 219 -0.03 -13.24 -11.61
N GLY A 220 -0.80 -12.58 -12.48
CA GLY A 220 -0.27 -11.65 -13.49
C GLY A 220 0.09 -10.29 -12.89
N LEU A 221 1.25 -9.74 -13.29
CA LEU A 221 1.75 -8.43 -12.82
C LEU A 221 0.78 -7.29 -13.15
N LEU A 222 0.20 -7.30 -14.35
CA LEU A 222 -0.74 -6.27 -14.78
C LEU A 222 -2.06 -6.37 -14.02
N ASP A 223 -2.51 -7.59 -13.69
CA ASP A 223 -3.69 -7.79 -12.86
C ASP A 223 -3.46 -7.20 -11.46
N LEU A 224 -2.35 -7.55 -10.82
CA LEU A 224 -1.95 -6.99 -9.51
C LEU A 224 -1.91 -5.45 -9.55
N LEU A 225 -1.28 -4.86 -10.58
CA LEU A 225 -1.17 -3.41 -10.73
C LEU A 225 -2.54 -2.75 -10.94
N SER A 226 -3.39 -3.31 -11.79
CA SER A 226 -4.73 -2.77 -12.06
C SER A 226 -5.63 -2.82 -10.83
N LEU A 227 -5.59 -3.91 -10.06
CA LEU A 227 -6.35 -4.07 -8.82
C LEU A 227 -5.84 -3.14 -7.72
N PHE A 228 -4.52 -2.94 -7.63
CA PHE A 228 -3.91 -1.99 -6.70
C PHE A 228 -4.30 -0.54 -7.01
N ILE A 229 -4.30 -0.15 -8.29
CA ILE A 229 -4.78 1.17 -8.73
C ILE A 229 -6.27 1.35 -8.38
N ALA A 230 -7.09 0.31 -8.58
CA ALA A 230 -8.51 0.34 -8.20
C ALA A 230 -8.69 0.55 -6.70
N HIS A 231 -7.86 -0.07 -5.87
CA HIS A 231 -7.90 0.15 -4.44
C HIS A 231 -7.52 1.59 -4.06
N ILE A 232 -6.42 2.11 -4.59
CA ILE A 232 -5.96 3.48 -4.28
C ILE A 232 -6.98 4.53 -4.71
N ASN A 233 -7.57 4.37 -5.91
CA ASN A 233 -8.45 5.39 -6.48
C ASN A 233 -9.89 5.31 -6.00
N GLU A 234 -10.39 4.11 -5.68
CA GLU A 234 -11.82 3.85 -5.47
C GLU A 234 -12.10 3.09 -4.16
N GLY A 235 -11.07 2.71 -3.41
CA GLY A 235 -11.22 1.89 -2.20
C GLY A 235 -11.71 0.46 -2.50
N SER A 236 -11.51 -0.03 -3.74
CA SER A 236 -11.96 -1.35 -4.16
C SER A 236 -11.34 -2.47 -3.32
N PHE A 237 -12.14 -3.47 -2.98
CA PHE A 237 -11.70 -4.71 -2.32
C PHE A 237 -11.38 -5.83 -3.31
N SER A 238 -11.40 -5.58 -4.62
CA SER A 238 -11.11 -6.61 -5.64
C SER A 238 -9.71 -7.22 -5.51
N LEU A 239 -8.76 -6.51 -4.87
CA LEU A 239 -7.44 -7.05 -4.56
C LEU A 239 -7.50 -8.20 -3.54
N GLU A 240 -8.51 -8.24 -2.66
CA GLU A 240 -8.68 -9.37 -1.72
C GLU A 240 -8.96 -10.67 -2.45
N GLN A 241 -9.68 -10.67 -3.58
CA GLN A 241 -9.89 -11.89 -4.37
C GLN A 241 -8.58 -12.46 -4.92
N LEU A 242 -7.60 -11.60 -5.16
CA LEU A 242 -6.26 -12.00 -5.57
C LEU A 242 -5.51 -12.63 -4.40
N PHE A 243 -5.51 -11.97 -3.24
CA PHE A 243 -4.92 -12.50 -2.03
C PHE A 243 -5.59 -13.80 -1.58
N GLU A 244 -6.90 -13.95 -1.76
CA GLU A 244 -7.63 -15.19 -1.52
C GLU A 244 -7.16 -16.33 -2.42
N LYS A 245 -6.67 -16.06 -3.64
CA LYS A 245 -6.09 -17.10 -4.50
C LYS A 245 -4.67 -17.49 -4.09
N MET A 246 -3.90 -16.51 -3.62
CA MET A 246 -2.52 -16.71 -3.19
C MET A 246 -2.42 -17.32 -1.78
N GLY A 247 -3.37 -17.00 -0.91
CA GLY A 247 -3.27 -17.31 0.50
C GLY A 247 -3.50 -18.76 0.85
N GLU A 248 -2.98 -19.12 2.01
CA GLU A 248 -3.01 -20.47 2.55
C GLU A 248 -3.79 -20.50 3.86
N PRO A 249 -4.58 -21.56 4.11
CA PRO A 249 -5.19 -21.77 5.41
C PRO A 249 -4.12 -22.17 6.43
N ILE A 250 -4.07 -21.45 7.55
CA ILE A 250 -3.17 -21.75 8.66
C ILE A 250 -3.95 -21.95 9.96
N THR A 251 -3.30 -22.54 10.96
CA THR A 251 -3.77 -22.54 12.34
C THR A 251 -2.82 -21.72 13.19
N THR A 252 -3.36 -20.74 13.93
CA THR A 252 -2.60 -19.87 14.83
C THR A 252 -3.30 -19.76 16.19
N LEU A 253 -2.87 -18.85 17.04
CA LEU A 253 -3.38 -18.66 18.40
C LEU A 253 -3.96 -17.27 18.62
N ILE A 254 -4.86 -17.16 19.58
CA ILE A 254 -5.26 -15.90 20.21
C ILE A 254 -5.18 -16.05 21.72
N GLY A 255 -4.45 -15.12 22.35
CA GLY A 255 -4.48 -14.93 23.79
C GLY A 255 -5.69 -14.08 24.19
N ILE A 256 -6.45 -14.55 25.18
CA ILE A 256 -7.66 -13.90 25.68
C ILE A 256 -7.50 -13.72 27.18
N LEU A 257 -7.49 -12.47 27.65
CA LEU A 257 -7.64 -12.11 29.05
C LEU A 257 -8.98 -11.41 29.21
N SER A 258 -9.87 -12.03 29.97
CA SER A 258 -11.21 -11.51 30.21
C SER A 258 -11.34 -11.01 31.63
N PHE A 259 -11.95 -9.84 31.78
CA PHE A 259 -12.30 -9.26 33.07
C PHE A 259 -13.82 -9.18 33.20
N ARG A 260 -14.35 -9.90 34.17
CA ARG A 260 -15.78 -10.09 34.41
C ARG A 260 -16.17 -9.40 35.71
N ARG A 261 -17.24 -8.63 35.66
CA ARG A 261 -17.88 -8.07 36.86
C ARG A 261 -18.44 -9.19 37.72
N LEU A 262 -18.69 -8.89 38.99
CA LEU A 262 -19.28 -9.84 39.93
C LEU A 262 -20.70 -10.28 39.53
N ASP A 263 -21.40 -9.53 38.67
CA ASP A 263 -22.71 -9.89 38.10
C ASP A 263 -22.63 -10.85 36.89
N GLY A 264 -21.41 -11.23 36.47
CA GLY A 264 -21.16 -12.12 35.35
C GLY A 264 -20.98 -11.43 33.99
N THR A 265 -21.22 -10.11 33.89
CA THR A 265 -21.00 -9.37 32.65
C THR A 265 -19.51 -9.10 32.40
N ILE A 266 -19.07 -9.12 31.14
CA ILE A 266 -17.68 -8.80 30.79
C ILE A 266 -17.51 -7.28 30.77
N LYS A 267 -16.63 -6.73 31.62
CA LYS A 267 -16.26 -5.30 31.61
C LYS A 267 -15.25 -5.03 30.50
N ALA A 268 -14.20 -5.84 30.42
CA ALA A 268 -13.08 -5.62 29.52
C ALA A 268 -12.50 -6.92 28.95
N LEU A 269 -11.94 -6.82 27.75
CA LEU A 269 -11.18 -7.86 27.09
C LEU A 269 -9.81 -7.32 26.69
N PHE A 270 -8.78 -8.11 26.93
CA PHE A 270 -7.45 -7.89 26.41
C PHE A 270 -7.13 -9.08 25.50
N LEU A 271 -7.00 -8.80 24.20
CA LEU A 271 -6.78 -9.79 23.15
C LEU A 271 -5.38 -9.63 22.59
N SER A 272 -4.70 -10.75 22.33
CA SER A 272 -3.43 -10.81 21.62
C SER A 272 -3.51 -11.89 20.53
N PRO A 273 -4.10 -11.56 19.37
CA PRO A 273 -4.09 -12.46 18.22
C PRO A 273 -2.67 -12.61 17.67
N CYS A 274 -2.22 -13.85 17.46
CA CYS A 274 -1.06 -14.16 16.62
C CYS A 274 -1.46 -14.10 15.13
N VAL A 275 -2.04 -12.96 14.74
CA VAL A 275 -2.49 -12.61 13.39
C VAL A 275 -2.06 -11.17 13.13
N HIS A 276 -1.26 -10.99 12.08
CA HIS A 276 -0.69 -9.69 11.75
C HIS A 276 -1.73 -8.83 11.01
N PRO A 277 -1.99 -7.57 11.40
CA PRO A 277 -2.89 -6.68 10.67
C PRO A 277 -2.51 -6.56 9.18
N GLY A 278 -3.52 -6.65 8.31
CA GLY A 278 -3.38 -6.77 6.84
C GLY A 278 -2.44 -5.79 6.16
N PRO A 279 -2.05 -6.03 4.90
CA PRO A 279 -0.83 -5.47 4.32
C PRO A 279 -0.87 -3.94 4.13
N ILE A 280 -2.02 -3.36 3.78
CA ILE A 280 -2.11 -1.91 3.54
C ILE A 280 -3.53 -1.35 3.66
N GLY A 281 -3.65 -0.16 4.26
CA GLY A 281 -4.85 0.67 4.21
C GLY A 281 -6.07 0.02 4.87
N LYS A 282 -7.01 -0.50 4.05
CA LYS A 282 -8.21 -1.21 4.52
C LYS A 282 -8.27 -2.67 4.05
N ILE A 283 -7.29 -3.13 3.28
CA ILE A 283 -7.30 -4.47 2.66
C ILE A 283 -6.79 -5.52 3.65
N GLY A 284 -7.34 -6.73 3.60
CA GLY A 284 -6.76 -7.90 4.28
C GLY A 284 -6.77 -7.77 5.80
N GLY A 285 -7.67 -6.96 6.35
CA GLY A 285 -7.71 -6.71 7.80
C GLY A 285 -6.65 -5.75 8.31
N ALA A 286 -6.17 -4.79 7.50
CA ALA A 286 -5.22 -3.75 7.94
C ALA A 286 -5.71 -2.93 9.16
N ASN A 287 -7.03 -2.86 9.39
CA ASN A 287 -7.66 -2.25 10.56
C ASN A 287 -8.28 -3.29 11.51
N MET A 288 -7.79 -4.53 11.49
CA MET A 288 -8.30 -5.65 12.28
C MET A 288 -8.42 -5.31 13.78
N PRO A 289 -7.44 -4.66 14.43
CA PRO A 289 -7.54 -4.32 15.85
C PRO A 289 -8.80 -3.50 16.19
N THR A 290 -9.09 -2.44 15.42
CA THR A 290 -10.29 -1.63 15.62
C THR A 290 -11.56 -2.41 15.29
N ILE A 291 -11.60 -3.13 14.16
CA ILE A 291 -12.76 -3.93 13.73
C ILE A 291 -13.12 -4.97 14.80
N LEU A 292 -12.12 -5.74 15.26
CA LEU A 292 -12.29 -6.78 16.27
C LEU A 292 -12.74 -6.18 17.61
N SER A 293 -12.15 -5.05 18.01
CA SER A 293 -12.54 -4.40 19.28
C SER A 293 -14.00 -3.94 19.33
N LYS A 294 -14.59 -3.62 18.17
CA LYS A 294 -16.00 -3.18 18.05
C LYS A 294 -17.00 -4.33 17.99
N ARG A 295 -16.54 -5.58 17.82
CA ARG A 295 -17.40 -6.77 17.74
C ARG A 295 -17.86 -7.26 19.11
N PHE A 296 -17.21 -6.83 20.18
CA PHE A 296 -17.54 -7.21 21.55
C PHE A 296 -18.20 -6.05 22.30
N ASN A 297 -19.26 -6.33 23.04
CA ASN A 297 -19.92 -5.37 23.92
C ASN A 297 -19.15 -5.22 25.26
N ALA A 298 -17.84 -4.99 25.17
CA ALA A 298 -16.93 -4.84 26.30
C ALA A 298 -15.79 -3.89 25.90
N PHE A 299 -15.15 -3.25 26.89
CA PHE A 299 -13.96 -2.44 26.63
C PHE A 299 -12.82 -3.34 26.13
N THR A 300 -12.56 -3.34 24.83
CA THR A 300 -11.67 -4.32 24.20
C THR A 300 -10.37 -3.68 23.73
N LEU A 301 -9.25 -4.16 24.25
CA LEU A 301 -7.89 -3.92 23.78
C LEU A 301 -7.48 -5.07 22.87
N VAL A 302 -6.96 -4.78 21.68
CA VAL A 302 -6.43 -5.77 20.74
C VAL A 302 -4.96 -5.43 20.50
N ALA A 303 -4.09 -6.01 21.31
CA ALA A 303 -2.65 -5.80 21.22
C ALA A 303 -2.03 -6.70 20.13
N HIS A 304 -0.85 -6.34 19.65
CA HIS A 304 -0.12 -7.17 18.70
C HIS A 304 0.39 -8.46 19.39
N GLY A 305 0.10 -9.61 18.80
CA GLY A 305 0.63 -10.91 19.21
C GLY A 305 1.73 -11.37 18.24
N PRO A 306 2.65 -12.27 18.67
CA PRO A 306 3.74 -12.72 17.83
C PRO A 306 3.26 -13.28 16.49
N SER A 307 3.53 -12.53 15.42
CA SER A 307 3.15 -12.85 14.06
C SER A 307 3.93 -11.96 13.09
N THR A 308 4.16 -12.44 11.87
CA THR A 308 4.80 -11.65 10.80
C THR A 308 3.80 -11.44 9.66
N HIS A 309 4.16 -10.69 8.63
CA HIS A 309 3.30 -10.46 7.46
C HIS A 309 2.79 -11.73 6.74
N ASP A 310 3.41 -12.90 6.93
CA ASP A 310 2.88 -14.18 6.42
C ASP A 310 1.52 -14.55 7.08
N PHE A 311 1.24 -13.97 8.25
CA PHE A 311 -0.01 -14.10 8.99
C PHE A 311 -1.01 -12.99 8.65
N ASN A 312 -0.76 -12.17 7.63
CA ASN A 312 -1.74 -11.20 7.14
C ASN A 312 -2.98 -11.91 6.60
N PRO A 313 -4.19 -11.61 7.11
CA PRO A 313 -5.41 -12.13 6.52
C PRO A 313 -5.54 -11.71 5.06
N VAL A 314 -6.06 -12.62 4.23
CA VAL A 314 -6.26 -12.31 2.80
C VAL A 314 -7.44 -11.37 2.56
N SER A 315 -8.40 -11.35 3.48
CA SER A 315 -9.61 -10.54 3.40
C SER A 315 -10.13 -10.15 4.77
N ILE A 316 -10.99 -9.13 4.83
CA ILE A 316 -11.65 -8.70 6.07
C ILE A 316 -12.56 -9.79 6.68
N LYS A 317 -13.06 -10.73 5.87
CA LYS A 317 -13.95 -11.82 6.31
C LYS A 317 -13.24 -12.81 7.23
N GLU A 318 -11.93 -12.95 7.08
CA GLU A 318 -11.12 -13.84 7.93
C GLU A 318 -11.08 -13.39 9.39
N ILE A 319 -11.45 -12.13 9.69
CA ILE A 319 -11.62 -11.63 11.07
C ILE A 319 -12.76 -12.36 11.79
N ASP A 320 -13.76 -12.88 11.07
CA ASP A 320 -14.88 -13.64 11.66
C ASP A 320 -14.37 -14.88 12.40
N LYS A 321 -13.36 -15.57 11.85
CA LYS A 321 -12.74 -16.74 12.49
C LYS A 321 -11.98 -16.38 13.76
N ILE A 322 -11.43 -15.16 13.84
CA ILE A 322 -10.79 -14.64 15.06
C ILE A 322 -11.86 -14.38 16.12
N GLU A 323 -12.97 -13.74 15.75
CA GLU A 323 -14.09 -13.49 16.66
C GLU A 323 -14.66 -14.80 17.23
N ASP A 324 -14.87 -15.81 16.39
CA ASP A 324 -15.35 -17.12 16.80
C ASP A 324 -14.39 -17.80 17.78
N ALA A 325 -13.08 -17.73 17.53
CA ALA A 325 -12.07 -18.22 18.46
C ALA A 325 -12.12 -17.49 19.82
N VAL A 326 -12.35 -16.16 19.84
CA VAL A 326 -12.53 -15.44 21.10
C VAL A 326 -13.76 -15.92 21.85
N LYS A 327 -14.92 -16.03 21.19
CA LYS A 327 -16.16 -16.51 21.82
C LYS A 327 -15.99 -17.91 22.42
N ASN A 328 -15.41 -18.83 21.66
CA ASN A 328 -15.10 -20.18 22.13
C ASN A 328 -14.12 -20.19 23.31
N GLY A 329 -13.13 -19.31 23.30
CA GLY A 329 -12.18 -19.17 24.40
C GLY A 329 -12.83 -18.65 25.68
N LEU A 330 -13.73 -17.66 25.58
CA LEU A 330 -14.46 -17.09 26.71
C LEU A 330 -15.27 -18.13 27.49
N GLU A 331 -15.87 -19.10 26.81
CA GLU A 331 -16.62 -20.20 27.44
C GLU A 331 -15.72 -21.13 28.30
N LYS A 332 -14.41 -21.13 28.06
CA LYS A 332 -13.43 -22.03 28.70
C LYS A 332 -12.56 -21.33 29.76
N ILE A 333 -12.80 -20.05 30.04
CA ILE A 333 -12.00 -19.27 30.98
C ILE A 333 -12.33 -19.68 32.43
N HIS A 334 -11.28 -19.91 33.22
CA HIS A 334 -11.39 -20.04 34.66
C HIS A 334 -11.10 -18.69 35.32
N TYR A 335 -12.13 -18.08 35.89
CA TYR A 335 -12.05 -16.77 36.54
C TYR A 335 -11.54 -16.87 37.97
N SER A 336 -10.76 -15.87 38.38
CA SER A 336 -10.23 -15.70 39.74
C SER A 336 -10.25 -14.22 40.13
N ASN A 337 -10.47 -13.94 41.41
CA ASN A 337 -10.36 -12.59 41.98
C ASN A 337 -8.98 -12.28 42.57
N TYR A 338 -7.97 -13.10 42.26
CA TYR A 338 -6.59 -12.91 42.68
C TYR A 338 -5.74 -12.35 41.54
N GLY A 339 -4.82 -11.45 41.85
CA GLY A 339 -3.80 -11.02 40.90
C GLY A 339 -2.54 -10.52 41.57
N SER A 340 -1.43 -10.51 40.84
CA SER A 340 -0.15 -10.06 41.37
C SER A 340 0.11 -8.59 41.06
N LYS A 341 1.15 -8.04 41.69
CA LYS A 341 1.82 -6.85 41.19
C LYS A 341 2.44 -7.11 39.82
N PHE A 342 2.65 -6.06 39.05
CA PHE A 342 3.39 -6.12 37.79
C PHE A 342 4.90 -6.13 38.06
N ILE A 343 5.61 -7.12 37.49
CA ILE A 343 7.05 -7.28 37.66
C ILE A 343 7.71 -7.34 36.29
N ARG A 344 8.84 -6.64 36.13
CA ARG A 344 9.63 -6.69 34.89
C ARG A 344 10.87 -7.55 35.10
N TYR A 345 11.03 -8.53 34.21
CA TYR A 345 12.23 -9.36 34.11
C TYR A 345 13.04 -8.91 32.89
N GLU A 346 14.36 -9.07 32.95
CA GLU A 346 15.27 -8.64 31.88
C GLU A 346 16.43 -9.64 31.70
N GLU A 347 16.78 -9.88 30.44
CA GLU A 347 18.03 -10.49 30.03
C GLU A 347 18.56 -9.75 28.80
N LYS A 348 19.70 -9.08 28.97
CA LYS A 348 20.36 -8.26 27.93
C LYS A 348 19.40 -7.22 27.32
N LYS A 349 18.92 -7.43 26.09
CA LYS A 349 18.00 -6.50 25.42
C LYS A 349 16.53 -6.84 25.68
N SER A 350 16.23 -8.09 26.03
CA SER A 350 14.85 -8.55 26.21
C SER A 350 14.33 -8.14 27.58
N LYS A 351 13.11 -7.57 27.59
CA LYS A 351 12.36 -7.27 28.81
C LYS A 351 10.98 -7.88 28.70
N ILE A 352 10.55 -8.56 29.75
CA ILE A 352 9.20 -9.12 29.84
C ILE A 352 8.53 -8.60 31.10
N GLY A 353 7.47 -7.83 30.92
CA GLY A 353 6.54 -7.46 31.97
C GLY A 353 5.59 -8.61 32.27
N VAL A 354 5.39 -8.92 33.54
CA VAL A 354 4.57 -10.06 33.97
C VAL A 354 3.57 -9.62 35.03
N GLN A 355 2.30 -9.95 34.81
CA GLN A 355 1.26 -9.88 35.84
C GLN A 355 0.44 -11.16 35.84
N PHE A 356 0.23 -11.73 37.03
CA PHE A 356 -0.59 -12.92 37.21
C PHE A 356 -2.05 -12.54 37.48
N PHE A 357 -2.96 -13.31 36.89
CA PHE A 357 -4.40 -13.29 37.17
C PHE A 357 -4.82 -14.72 37.52
N GLY A 358 -5.06 -14.99 38.80
CA GLY A 358 -5.09 -16.35 39.33
C GLY A 358 -3.76 -17.06 39.08
N ASP A 359 -3.79 -18.26 38.49
CA ASP A 359 -2.60 -19.06 38.16
C ASP A 359 -2.10 -18.86 36.73
N ASP A 360 -2.68 -17.92 35.99
CA ASP A 360 -2.27 -17.61 34.63
C ASP A 360 -1.50 -16.28 34.56
N ALA A 361 -0.69 -16.10 33.52
CA ALA A 361 0.19 -14.93 33.38
C ALA A 361 -0.02 -14.16 32.06
N LEU A 362 -0.06 -12.83 32.15
CA LEU A 362 0.13 -11.93 31.01
C LEU A 362 1.62 -11.61 30.87
N LEU A 363 2.20 -11.90 29.71
CA LEU A 363 3.60 -11.65 29.37
C LEU A 363 3.68 -10.54 28.30
N LEU A 364 4.26 -9.39 28.66
CA LEU A 364 4.44 -8.24 27.78
C LEU A 364 5.89 -8.12 27.34
N SER A 365 6.20 -8.55 26.13
CA SER A 365 7.54 -8.56 25.56
C SER A 365 7.90 -7.23 24.93
N THR A 366 9.06 -6.67 25.28
CA THR A 366 9.61 -5.47 24.64
C THR A 366 11.13 -5.51 24.61
N PHE A 367 11.71 -4.98 23.53
CA PHE A 367 13.14 -4.73 23.42
C PHE A 367 13.53 -3.28 23.70
N ALA A 368 12.55 -2.41 24.01
CA ALA A 368 12.81 -1.00 24.25
C ALA A 368 13.84 -0.79 25.40
N PRO A 369 14.84 0.10 25.21
CA PRO A 369 14.92 1.14 24.18
C PRO A 369 15.66 0.71 22.89
N TYR A 370 15.93 -0.58 22.68
CA TYR A 370 16.44 -1.10 21.42
C TYR A 370 15.29 -1.28 20.44
N GLY A 371 15.57 -1.05 19.16
CA GLY A 371 14.57 -1.24 18.11
C GLY A 371 14.30 -2.72 17.86
N SER A 372 13.04 -3.03 17.56
CA SER A 372 12.60 -4.33 17.05
C SER A 372 11.34 -4.13 16.20
N ASP A 373 11.20 -4.95 15.18
CA ASP A 373 9.96 -5.10 14.43
C ASP A 373 9.16 -6.27 15.04
N ASP A 374 8.50 -7.09 14.22
CA ASP A 374 7.71 -8.25 14.66
C ASP A 374 8.52 -9.33 15.41
N ILE A 375 7.91 -9.92 16.44
CA ILE A 375 8.31 -11.24 16.96
C ILE A 375 7.62 -12.33 16.13
N GLU A 376 8.41 -13.22 15.53
CA GLU A 376 7.87 -14.29 14.70
C GLU A 376 7.03 -15.30 15.51
N PHE A 377 5.97 -15.84 14.90
CA PHE A 377 5.03 -16.77 15.56
C PHE A 377 5.73 -17.98 16.19
N GLY A 378 6.72 -18.58 15.51
CA GLY A 378 7.49 -19.71 16.04
C GLY A 378 8.28 -19.35 17.30
N VAL A 379 8.84 -18.15 17.35
CA VAL A 379 9.48 -17.58 18.53
C VAL A 379 8.46 -17.37 19.66
N GLY A 380 7.31 -16.77 19.35
CA GLY A 380 6.20 -16.58 20.31
C GLY A 380 5.71 -17.90 20.92
N LEU A 381 5.53 -18.93 20.10
CA LEU A 381 5.19 -20.29 20.57
C LEU A 381 6.27 -20.87 21.49
N SER A 382 7.54 -20.65 21.18
CA SER A 382 8.66 -21.13 22.01
C SER A 382 8.64 -20.46 23.38
N VAL A 383 8.37 -19.16 23.44
CA VAL A 383 8.22 -18.41 24.68
C VAL A 383 7.02 -18.88 25.50
N LEU A 384 5.87 -19.15 24.85
CA LEU A 384 4.69 -19.72 25.51
C LEU A 384 4.92 -21.13 26.04
N ASN A 385 5.74 -21.94 25.38
CA ASN A 385 6.09 -23.26 25.88
C ASN A 385 7.07 -23.16 27.07
N GLU A 386 8.03 -22.25 26.99
CA GLU A 386 8.99 -22.02 28.08
C GLU A 386 8.29 -21.48 29.34
N SER A 387 7.28 -20.62 29.20
CA SER A 387 6.52 -20.14 30.36
C SER A 387 5.76 -21.28 31.06
N LYS A 388 5.28 -22.27 30.31
CA LYS A 388 4.58 -23.45 30.86
C LYS A 388 5.51 -24.42 31.59
N ASN A 389 6.82 -24.35 31.37
CA ASN A 389 7.79 -25.10 32.17
C ASN A 389 7.90 -24.55 33.60
N ASN A 390 7.37 -23.36 33.87
CA ASN A 390 7.35 -22.75 35.19
C ASN A 390 6.15 -23.25 36.01
N PRO A 391 6.36 -23.93 37.17
CA PRO A 391 5.25 -24.44 38.00
C PRO A 391 4.31 -23.36 38.56
N ALA A 392 4.70 -22.09 38.50
CA ALA A 392 3.87 -20.97 38.92
C ALA A 392 2.84 -20.52 37.87
N ILE A 393 2.99 -20.97 36.61
CA ILE A 393 2.19 -20.54 35.46
C ILE A 393 1.42 -21.76 34.93
N ARG A 394 0.09 -21.71 34.99
CA ARG A 394 -0.78 -22.73 34.39
C ARG A 394 -0.95 -22.50 32.89
N ASP A 395 -1.37 -21.29 32.53
CA ASP A 395 -1.42 -20.79 31.15
C ASP A 395 -0.84 -19.36 31.10
N SER A 396 -0.45 -18.91 29.91
CA SER A 396 0.03 -17.55 29.73
C SER A 396 -0.30 -17.01 28.36
N ILE A 397 -0.49 -15.70 28.23
CA ILE A 397 -0.56 -15.03 26.94
C ILE A 397 0.70 -14.19 26.74
N ILE A 398 1.19 -14.15 25.51
CA ILE A 398 2.33 -13.33 25.12
C ILE A 398 1.85 -12.20 24.21
N VAL A 399 2.33 -11.00 24.49
CA VAL A 399 2.10 -9.80 23.69
C VAL A 399 3.47 -9.33 23.21
N ASP A 400 3.58 -9.05 21.93
CA ASP A 400 4.66 -8.22 21.44
C ASP A 400 4.20 -6.77 21.58
N CYS A 401 4.84 -6.03 22.49
CA CYS A 401 4.42 -4.66 22.75
C CYS A 401 4.61 -3.75 21.53
N HIS A 402 5.49 -4.12 20.58
CA HIS A 402 5.67 -3.43 19.31
C HIS A 402 5.80 -1.90 19.50
N ASN A 403 6.72 -1.52 20.39
CA ASN A 403 6.78 -0.18 21.00
C ASN A 403 8.17 0.49 20.90
N SER A 404 8.99 0.06 19.95
CA SER A 404 10.31 0.64 19.68
C SER A 404 10.74 0.35 18.24
N PHE A 405 10.36 1.24 17.33
CA PHE A 405 10.70 1.18 15.92
C PHE A 405 12.00 1.92 15.62
N ASP A 406 12.81 1.30 14.77
CA ASP A 406 14.02 1.85 14.18
C ASP A 406 14.20 1.23 12.79
N GLU A 407 14.53 2.02 11.76
CA GLU A 407 14.55 1.55 10.36
C GLU A 407 15.61 0.45 10.11
N ASP A 408 16.67 0.43 10.92
CA ASP A 408 17.74 -0.55 10.86
C ASP A 408 17.41 -1.84 11.65
N SER A 409 16.35 -1.83 12.45
CA SER A 409 15.93 -2.98 13.24
C SER A 409 15.05 -3.92 12.43
N GLY A 410 15.30 -5.22 12.56
CA GLY A 410 14.54 -6.25 11.87
C GLY A 410 13.59 -7.01 12.79
N ARG A 411 12.92 -8.00 12.20
CA ARG A 411 12.10 -8.98 12.90
C ARG A 411 12.97 -9.85 13.82
N VAL A 412 12.36 -10.37 14.88
CA VAL A 412 12.96 -11.38 15.76
C VAL A 412 12.62 -12.76 15.19
N LEU A 413 13.57 -13.32 14.44
CA LEU A 413 13.43 -14.61 13.76
C LEU A 413 14.16 -15.74 14.50
N PRO A 414 13.80 -17.01 14.26
CA PRO A 414 14.54 -18.15 14.79
C PRO A 414 16.02 -18.07 14.42
N GLY A 415 16.89 -18.26 15.43
CA GLY A 415 18.35 -18.14 15.28
C GLY A 415 18.91 -16.77 15.66
N ASN A 416 18.09 -15.72 15.79
CA ASN A 416 18.53 -14.44 16.33
C ASN A 416 18.94 -14.58 17.82
N PRO A 417 19.99 -13.88 18.29
CA PRO A 417 20.35 -13.83 19.70
C PRO A 417 19.21 -13.35 20.62
N GLU A 418 18.33 -12.49 20.11
CA GLU A 418 17.15 -11.97 20.78
C GLU A 418 16.16 -13.08 21.20
N VAL A 419 16.11 -14.20 20.47
CA VAL A 419 15.25 -15.36 20.81
C VAL A 419 15.68 -15.98 22.14
N PHE A 420 16.97 -16.28 22.30
CA PHE A 420 17.48 -16.86 23.55
C PHE A 420 17.35 -15.87 24.71
N GLN A 421 17.50 -14.57 24.46
CA GLN A 421 17.26 -13.55 25.49
C GLN A 421 15.80 -13.55 25.98
N LEU A 422 14.82 -13.74 25.08
CA LEU A 422 13.41 -13.89 25.47
C LEU A 422 13.18 -15.14 26.33
N LEU A 423 13.71 -16.29 25.90
CA LEU A 423 13.58 -17.56 26.62
C LEU A 423 14.24 -17.48 28.00
N ASP A 424 15.47 -16.94 28.08
CA ASP A 424 16.19 -16.72 29.33
C ASP A 424 15.49 -15.71 30.25
N THR A 425 14.76 -14.73 29.69
CA THR A 425 13.95 -13.80 30.50
C THR A 425 12.74 -14.51 31.09
N VAL A 426 12.05 -15.36 30.31
CA VAL A 426 10.89 -16.12 30.79
C VAL A 426 11.28 -17.15 31.84
N SER A 427 12.41 -17.83 31.68
CA SER A 427 12.88 -18.83 32.65
C SER A 427 13.20 -18.22 34.03
N LYS A 428 13.47 -16.92 34.10
CA LYS A 428 13.68 -16.18 35.36
C LYS A 428 12.40 -15.81 36.10
N ILE A 429 11.21 -15.99 35.51
CA ILE A 429 9.95 -15.62 36.14
C ILE A 429 9.80 -16.40 37.45
N LYS A 430 9.47 -15.70 38.53
CA LYS A 430 9.31 -16.31 39.86
C LYS A 430 7.86 -16.29 40.29
N LYS A 431 7.49 -17.26 41.13
CA LYS A 431 6.21 -17.23 41.83
C LYS A 431 6.10 -15.92 42.64
N THR A 432 5.00 -15.22 42.46
CA THR A 432 4.73 -13.92 43.10
C THR A 432 3.54 -14.01 44.03
N ILE A 433 3.50 -13.14 45.04
CA ILE A 433 2.34 -12.99 45.93
C ILE A 433 1.14 -12.49 45.11
N LYS A 434 -0.02 -13.13 45.33
CA LYS A 434 -1.27 -12.82 44.63
C LYS A 434 -2.23 -12.23 45.65
N GLU A 435 -2.64 -11.00 45.41
CA GLU A 435 -3.54 -10.24 46.27
C GLU A 435 -4.98 -10.56 45.87
N LYS A 436 -5.86 -10.70 46.87
CA LYS A 436 -7.29 -10.94 46.66
C LYS A 436 -8.01 -9.61 46.45
N GLY A 437 -9.02 -9.59 45.58
CA GLY A 437 -9.85 -8.42 45.33
C GLY A 437 -9.19 -7.48 44.32
N ILE A 438 -8.84 -8.01 43.16
CA ILE A 438 -8.35 -7.20 42.05
C ILE A 438 -9.43 -6.28 41.51
N ARG A 439 -9.03 -5.06 41.14
CA ARG A 439 -9.91 -4.08 40.54
C ARG A 439 -9.38 -3.65 39.19
N ILE A 440 -10.27 -3.31 38.27
CA ILE A 440 -9.86 -2.70 37.01
C ILE A 440 -10.71 -1.50 36.66
N GLY A 441 -10.14 -0.58 35.90
CA GLY A 441 -10.87 0.53 35.30
C GLY A 441 -10.35 0.82 33.89
N CYS A 442 -11.23 1.33 33.05
CA CYS A 442 -11.02 1.47 31.62
C CYS A 442 -11.17 2.93 31.20
N GLY A 443 -10.31 3.40 30.30
CA GLY A 443 -10.37 4.75 29.78
C GLY A 443 -9.86 4.83 28.34
N ASN A 444 -10.44 5.71 27.55
CA ASN A 444 -9.98 5.94 26.18
C ASN A 444 -10.04 7.42 25.77
N HIS A 445 -9.33 7.71 24.68
CA HIS A 445 -9.38 8.99 23.99
C HIS A 445 -9.17 8.77 22.48
N LEU A 446 -10.08 9.26 21.65
CA LEU A 446 -10.00 9.07 20.19
C LEU A 446 -8.92 9.92 19.51
N MET A 447 -8.51 11.03 20.14
CA MET A 447 -7.56 12.01 19.60
C MET A 447 -8.05 12.63 18.29
N GLU A 448 -9.27 13.18 18.30
CA GLU A 448 -10.00 13.64 17.10
C GLU A 448 -9.29 14.74 16.29
N ASP A 449 -8.33 15.45 16.89
CA ASP A 449 -7.49 16.47 16.25
C ASP A 449 -6.21 15.92 15.61
N LEU A 450 -5.95 14.61 15.75
CA LEU A 450 -4.86 13.89 15.12
C LEU A 450 -5.43 12.91 14.09
N ASP A 451 -4.68 12.68 13.02
CA ASP A 451 -5.06 11.76 11.96
C ASP A 451 -3.95 10.74 11.68
N LYS A 452 -4.21 9.93 10.64
CA LYS A 452 -3.27 8.90 10.18
C LYS A 452 -1.90 9.48 9.87
N ASN A 453 -1.75 10.72 9.43
CA ASN A 453 -0.45 11.32 9.12
C ASN A 453 0.43 11.50 10.37
N GLN A 454 -0.15 11.59 11.57
CA GLN A 454 0.55 11.58 12.86
C GLN A 454 0.71 10.18 13.46
N GLY A 455 0.31 9.13 12.73
CA GLY A 455 0.45 7.74 13.16
C GLY A 455 -0.68 7.28 14.09
N ILE A 456 -1.84 7.95 14.10
CA ILE A 456 -2.99 7.61 14.95
C ILE A 456 -4.10 6.95 14.13
N GLY A 457 -4.55 5.78 14.59
CA GLY A 457 -5.65 4.99 14.01
C GLY A 457 -7.01 5.34 14.60
N ASP A 458 -8.04 4.65 14.11
CA ASP A 458 -9.45 4.94 14.39
C ASP A 458 -9.85 4.75 15.88
N SER A 459 -9.07 3.99 16.67
CA SER A 459 -9.34 3.76 18.10
C SER A 459 -8.55 4.68 19.06
N GLY A 460 -7.64 5.52 18.56
CA GLY A 460 -6.84 6.43 19.38
C GLY A 460 -6.01 5.70 20.45
N VAL A 461 -6.15 6.10 21.71
CA VAL A 461 -5.54 5.40 22.86
C VAL A 461 -6.59 4.75 23.75
N LYS A 462 -6.32 3.50 24.15
CA LYS A 462 -7.07 2.75 25.16
C LYS A 462 -6.16 2.45 26.33
N VAL A 463 -6.68 2.63 27.54
CA VAL A 463 -5.97 2.42 28.80
C VAL A 463 -6.79 1.49 29.68
N LEU A 464 -6.14 0.45 30.18
CA LEU A 464 -6.66 -0.45 31.20
C LEU A 464 -5.78 -0.31 32.45
N VAL A 465 -6.36 0.09 33.58
CA VAL A 465 -5.66 0.14 34.87
C VAL A 465 -6.08 -1.06 35.70
N VAL A 466 -5.12 -1.80 36.24
CA VAL A 466 -5.32 -2.91 37.18
C VAL A 466 -4.78 -2.51 38.54
N ASP A 467 -5.60 -2.56 39.58
CA ASP A 467 -5.19 -2.40 40.97
C ASP A 467 -5.16 -3.76 41.67
N ALA A 468 -3.97 -4.18 42.11
CA ALA A 468 -3.76 -5.41 42.86
C ALA A 468 -3.01 -5.08 44.17
N GLY A 469 -3.72 -5.17 45.29
CA GLY A 469 -3.15 -4.85 46.61
C GLY A 469 -2.73 -3.39 46.77
N GLY A 470 -3.43 -2.46 46.13
CA GLY A 470 -3.13 -1.02 46.17
C GLY A 470 -2.09 -0.56 45.15
N GLU A 471 -1.46 -1.48 44.41
CA GLU A 471 -0.54 -1.14 43.33
C GLU A 471 -1.24 -1.11 41.98
N LYS A 472 -1.23 0.07 41.35
CA LYS A 472 -1.88 0.33 40.07
C LYS A 472 -0.91 0.12 38.93
N THR A 473 -1.30 -0.71 37.97
CA THR A 473 -0.58 -0.95 36.72
C THR A 473 -1.41 -0.44 35.56
N ALA A 474 -0.87 0.45 34.73
CA ALA A 474 -1.53 0.94 33.51
C ALA A 474 -1.00 0.23 32.26
N TYR A 475 -1.90 -0.40 31.53
CA TYR A 475 -1.69 -0.95 30.19
C TYR A 475 -2.21 0.04 29.16
N ILE A 476 -1.30 0.61 28.37
CA ILE A 476 -1.61 1.67 27.41
C ILE A 476 -1.44 1.09 26.01
N LEU A 477 -2.50 1.09 25.22
CA LEU A 477 -2.50 0.60 23.85
C LEU A 477 -2.86 1.75 22.90
N TYR A 478 -1.94 2.11 22.02
CA TYR A 478 -2.21 3.02 20.91
C TYR A 478 -2.61 2.24 19.67
N ASP A 479 -3.70 2.65 19.01
CA ASP A 479 -4.03 2.20 17.66
C ASP A 479 -3.08 2.88 16.68
N SER A 480 -1.94 2.24 16.45
CA SER A 480 -0.84 2.70 15.61
C SER A 480 -0.07 1.50 15.06
N ASN A 481 0.80 1.70 14.08
CA ASN A 481 1.71 0.68 13.58
C ASN A 481 2.73 0.34 14.70
N ASN A 482 3.80 1.10 14.85
CA ASN A 482 4.79 0.91 15.91
C ASN A 482 4.98 2.25 16.66
N MET A 483 5.99 2.36 17.51
CA MET A 483 6.29 3.56 18.27
C MET A 483 7.72 4.01 18.02
N LYS A 484 7.92 5.30 17.78
CA LYS A 484 9.26 5.87 17.64
C LYS A 484 10.14 5.53 18.85
N ARG A 485 11.35 5.05 18.58
CA ARG A 485 12.37 4.78 19.61
C ARG A 485 12.53 5.97 20.57
N GLY A 486 12.51 5.68 21.88
CA GLY A 486 12.60 6.69 22.95
C GLY A 486 11.28 7.34 23.36
N PHE A 487 10.22 7.23 22.55
CA PHE A 487 8.92 7.84 22.91
C PHE A 487 8.22 7.07 24.03
N ARG A 488 8.36 5.74 24.07
CA ARG A 488 7.90 4.90 25.19
C ARG A 488 8.40 5.42 26.53
N GLU A 489 9.71 5.69 26.64
CA GLU A 489 10.33 6.15 27.87
C GLU A 489 9.80 7.52 28.30
N LYS A 490 9.53 8.42 27.34
CA LYS A 490 8.88 9.72 27.61
C LYS A 490 7.48 9.53 28.19
N ILE A 491 6.68 8.62 27.62
CA ILE A 491 5.34 8.30 28.15
C ILE A 491 5.44 7.75 29.57
N LEU A 492 6.30 6.73 29.81
CA LEU A 492 6.50 6.15 31.14
C LEU A 492 6.90 7.20 32.18
N ASN A 493 7.82 8.10 31.83
CA ASN A 493 8.25 9.19 32.72
C ASN A 493 7.13 10.20 33.00
N SER A 494 6.32 10.52 31.99
CA SER A 494 5.24 11.50 32.11
C SER A 494 4.11 11.06 33.04
N LEU A 495 3.96 9.74 33.27
CA LEU A 495 2.88 9.14 34.06
C LEU A 495 3.26 8.82 35.52
N LYS A 496 4.54 9.00 35.89
CA LYS A 496 5.00 8.78 37.28
C LYS A 496 4.23 9.61 38.32
N THR A 497 3.70 10.76 37.92
CA THR A 497 2.94 11.68 38.79
C THR A 497 1.44 11.42 38.82
N GLU A 498 0.94 10.43 38.08
CA GLU A 498 -0.51 10.19 37.91
C GLU A 498 -1.05 9.09 38.85
N GLY A 499 -0.33 8.79 39.95
CA GLY A 499 -0.76 7.78 40.93
C GLY A 499 -0.71 6.34 40.41
N ILE A 500 0.08 6.07 39.37
CA ILE A 500 0.30 4.75 38.79
C ILE A 500 1.69 4.24 39.21
N ASN A 501 1.77 2.99 39.65
CA ASN A 501 3.02 2.36 40.12
C ASN A 501 3.83 1.76 38.96
N SER A 502 3.14 1.09 38.05
CA SER A 502 3.75 0.41 36.89
C SER A 502 3.03 0.77 35.61
N VAL A 503 3.76 0.90 34.52
CA VAL A 503 3.20 1.19 33.20
C VAL A 503 3.88 0.32 32.16
N GLU A 504 3.10 -0.18 31.22
CA GLU A 504 3.59 -0.72 29.95
C GLU A 504 2.81 -0.13 28.79
N VAL A 505 3.52 0.17 27.71
CA VAL A 505 2.99 0.87 26.55
C VAL A 505 3.12 -0.04 25.34
N MET A 506 2.07 -0.13 24.54
CA MET A 506 1.97 -1.04 23.41
C MET A 506 1.35 -0.31 22.22
N THR A 507 1.52 -0.90 21.05
CA THR A 507 0.76 -0.53 19.85
C THR A 507 -0.02 -1.75 19.33
N THR A 508 -1.02 -1.49 18.49
CA THR A 508 -1.85 -2.53 17.88
C THR A 508 -1.22 -3.13 16.61
N ASP A 509 -0.15 -2.52 16.11
CA ASP A 509 0.38 -2.77 14.76
C ASP A 509 -0.66 -2.53 13.63
N THR A 510 -1.53 -1.52 13.80
CA THR A 510 -2.54 -1.23 12.77
C THR A 510 -1.85 -0.69 11.51
N HIS A 511 -1.99 -1.41 10.41
CA HIS A 511 -1.50 -0.94 9.11
C HIS A 511 -2.43 0.09 8.46
N SER A 512 -3.56 0.40 9.09
CA SER A 512 -4.49 1.42 8.61
C SER A 512 -3.90 2.84 8.64
N VAL A 513 -2.86 3.09 9.45
CA VAL A 513 -2.14 4.37 9.56
C VAL A 513 -0.98 4.48 8.58
N ASN A 514 -0.58 3.38 7.96
CA ASN A 514 0.50 3.38 6.98
C ASN A 514 0.03 4.14 5.73
N THR A 515 0.64 5.29 5.48
CA THR A 515 0.40 6.06 4.26
C THR A 515 1.31 5.55 3.14
N LEU A 516 0.82 5.63 1.90
CA LEU A 516 1.59 5.24 0.72
C LEU A 516 2.98 5.90 0.69
N SER A 517 3.08 7.15 1.15
CA SER A 517 4.29 7.98 1.11
C SER A 517 5.38 7.63 2.11
N LYS A 518 5.04 7.00 3.25
CA LYS A 518 6.02 6.69 4.30
C LYS A 518 6.29 5.19 4.47
N GLY A 519 5.37 4.31 4.04
CA GLY A 519 5.49 2.85 4.19
C GLY A 519 5.31 2.38 5.64
N TYR A 520 5.99 3.02 6.59
CA TYR A 520 5.84 2.88 8.04
C TYR A 520 5.45 4.22 8.64
N ASN A 521 4.62 4.20 9.69
CA ASN A 521 4.14 5.42 10.31
C ASN A 521 3.96 5.26 11.84
N PRO A 522 5.07 5.10 12.58
CA PRO A 522 5.02 4.91 14.02
C PRO A 522 4.53 6.17 14.75
N ILE A 523 3.83 5.97 15.87
CA ILE A 523 3.42 7.05 16.76
C ILE A 523 4.64 7.73 17.41
N GLY A 524 4.54 9.05 17.60
CA GLY A 524 5.60 9.85 18.23
C GLY A 524 6.59 10.48 17.24
N LEU A 525 6.40 10.34 15.93
CA LEU A 525 7.16 11.12 14.94
C LEU A 525 6.84 12.62 14.99
N SER A 526 5.62 12.97 15.41
CA SER A 526 5.13 14.34 15.59
C SER A 526 4.12 14.39 16.74
N GLU A 527 3.83 15.58 17.27
CA GLU A 527 2.78 15.80 18.28
C GLU A 527 2.94 15.00 19.59
N GLU A 528 4.18 14.65 19.97
CA GLU A 528 4.49 13.84 21.17
C GLU A 528 3.80 14.37 22.45
N ASP A 529 3.83 15.69 22.69
CA ASP A 529 3.25 16.31 23.89
C ASP A 529 1.72 16.20 23.93
N LYS A 530 1.04 16.37 22.78
CA LYS A 530 -0.42 16.21 22.70
C LYS A 530 -0.83 14.76 22.97
N ILE A 531 -0.11 13.81 22.36
CA ILE A 531 -0.33 12.38 22.57
C ILE A 531 -0.19 12.02 24.06
N ILE A 532 0.85 12.53 24.73
CA ILE A 532 1.04 12.35 26.17
C ILE A 532 -0.12 12.93 26.97
N ASN A 533 -0.60 14.13 26.63
CA ASN A 533 -1.74 14.75 27.31
C ASN A 533 -3.03 13.92 27.17
N TYR A 534 -3.34 13.43 25.97
CA TYR A 534 -4.49 12.53 25.76
C TYR A 534 -4.37 11.22 26.52
N THR A 535 -3.14 10.71 26.64
CA THR A 535 -2.84 9.52 27.43
C THR A 535 -3.10 9.75 28.91
N LYS A 536 -2.69 10.90 29.46
CA LYS A 536 -3.01 11.29 30.85
C LYS A 536 -4.51 11.39 31.09
N ILE A 537 -5.26 11.95 30.15
CA ILE A 537 -6.72 12.02 30.24
C ILE A 537 -7.32 10.61 30.28
N ALA A 538 -6.88 9.71 29.39
CA ALA A 538 -7.36 8.33 29.37
C ALA A 538 -6.99 7.55 30.65
N VAL A 539 -5.79 7.76 31.20
CA VAL A 539 -5.35 7.18 32.49
C VAL A 539 -6.24 7.65 33.63
N LYS A 540 -6.54 8.95 33.73
CA LYS A 540 -7.43 9.49 34.78
C LYS A 540 -8.82 8.87 34.72
N LYS A 541 -9.42 8.78 33.53
CA LYS A 541 -10.70 8.09 33.31
C LYS A 541 -10.64 6.63 33.77
N ALA A 542 -9.55 5.92 33.44
CA ALA A 542 -9.37 4.53 33.85
C ALA A 542 -9.24 4.38 35.37
N ILE A 543 -8.58 5.32 36.07
CA ILE A 543 -8.51 5.30 37.55
C ILE A 543 -9.88 5.56 38.18
N GLU A 544 -10.65 6.49 37.63
CA GLU A 544 -12.00 6.83 38.09
C GLU A 544 -13.00 5.68 37.92
N ASP A 545 -12.77 4.79 36.94
CA ASP A 545 -13.61 3.63 36.60
C ASP A 545 -13.21 2.32 37.32
N LEU A 546 -12.36 2.38 38.36
CA LEU A 546 -11.92 1.20 39.11
C LEU A 546 -13.07 0.48 39.82
N GLU A 547 -13.36 -0.76 39.47
CA GLU A 547 -14.34 -1.64 40.14
C GLU A 547 -13.78 -3.04 40.37
N ASP A 548 -14.33 -3.75 41.36
CA ASP A 548 -13.96 -5.14 41.67
C ASP A 548 -14.37 -6.09 40.55
N ILE A 549 -13.45 -6.97 40.14
CA ILE A 549 -13.67 -7.92 39.06
C ILE A 549 -13.11 -9.30 39.38
N GLU A 550 -13.47 -10.26 38.54
CA GLU A 550 -12.74 -11.52 38.37
C GLU A 550 -12.04 -11.51 37.01
N ALA A 551 -10.84 -12.07 36.93
CA ALA A 551 -10.06 -12.16 35.70
C ALA A 551 -9.70 -13.61 35.38
N GLY A 552 -9.56 -13.93 34.11
CA GLY A 552 -9.05 -15.22 33.69
C GLY A 552 -8.48 -15.18 32.29
N ILE A 553 -7.55 -16.11 32.02
CA ILE A 553 -6.80 -16.17 30.77
C ILE A 553 -7.09 -17.47 30.03
N LYS A 554 -7.13 -17.40 28.71
CA LYS A 554 -7.15 -18.57 27.83
C LYS A 554 -6.37 -18.31 26.55
N ASN A 555 -5.60 -19.29 26.09
CA ASN A 555 -5.20 -19.36 24.69
C ASN A 555 -6.17 -20.25 23.94
N GLU A 556 -6.69 -19.75 22.83
CA GLU A 556 -7.55 -20.51 21.92
C GLU A 556 -6.88 -20.59 20.55
N ARG A 557 -7.14 -21.68 19.82
CA ARG A 557 -6.67 -21.83 18.44
C ARG A 557 -7.62 -21.13 17.49
N ILE A 558 -7.07 -20.37 16.55
CA ILE A 558 -7.78 -19.90 15.36
C ILE A 558 -7.51 -20.92 14.27
N ILE A 559 -8.54 -21.66 13.88
CA ILE A 559 -8.44 -22.78 12.93
C ILE A 559 -8.81 -22.29 11.53
N ASP A 560 -8.05 -22.74 10.54
CA ASP A 560 -8.35 -22.54 9.12
C ASP A 560 -8.50 -21.06 8.72
N ILE A 561 -7.76 -20.16 9.37
CA ILE A 561 -7.71 -18.75 8.96
C ILE A 561 -6.84 -18.63 7.72
N LYS A 562 -7.37 -17.98 6.67
CA LYS A 562 -6.66 -17.81 5.42
C LYS A 562 -5.78 -16.58 5.48
N THR A 563 -4.48 -16.78 5.48
CA THR A 563 -3.49 -15.70 5.49
C THR A 563 -2.65 -15.73 4.20
N PHE A 564 -1.69 -14.83 4.06
CA PHE A 564 -0.70 -14.93 2.99
C PHE A 564 -0.02 -16.29 2.99
N GLY A 565 0.24 -16.87 4.15
CA GLY A 565 0.89 -18.17 4.30
C GLY A 565 2.41 -18.04 4.36
N PRO A 566 3.12 -19.07 4.82
CA PRO A 566 4.56 -19.04 4.99
C PRO A 566 5.28 -18.70 3.67
N ASN A 567 6.26 -17.79 3.73
CA ASN A 567 7.11 -17.34 2.62
C ASN A 567 6.42 -16.49 1.53
N ASN A 568 5.10 -16.44 1.44
CA ASN A 568 4.40 -15.73 0.35
C ASN A 568 4.65 -14.21 0.39
N SER A 569 4.78 -13.61 1.58
CA SER A 569 5.14 -12.18 1.69
C SER A 569 6.56 -11.91 1.15
N THR A 570 7.52 -12.77 1.49
CA THR A 570 8.91 -12.68 1.06
C THR A 570 9.04 -12.98 -0.44
N GLU A 571 8.28 -13.94 -0.96
CA GLU A 571 8.23 -14.28 -2.37
C GLU A 571 7.64 -13.15 -3.20
N LEU A 572 6.58 -12.48 -2.73
CA LEU A 572 6.03 -11.29 -3.37
C LEU A 572 7.08 -10.16 -3.48
N ILE A 573 7.74 -9.82 -2.37
CA ILE A 573 8.74 -8.73 -2.35
C ILE A 573 9.95 -9.07 -3.22
N SER A 574 10.47 -10.30 -3.13
CA SER A 574 11.63 -10.73 -3.92
C SER A 574 11.29 -10.83 -5.41
N THR A 575 10.09 -11.26 -5.76
CA THR A 575 9.62 -11.33 -7.14
C THR A 575 9.44 -9.94 -7.73
N ILE A 576 8.82 -8.99 -7.02
CA ILE A 576 8.72 -7.59 -7.44
C ILE A 576 10.12 -6.98 -7.62
N SER A 577 11.03 -7.21 -6.67
CA SER A 577 12.41 -6.70 -6.75
C SER A 577 13.18 -7.26 -7.96
N SER A 578 12.95 -8.55 -8.26
CA SER A 578 13.52 -9.21 -9.44
C SER A 578 12.95 -8.62 -10.73
N ILE A 579 11.63 -8.40 -10.79
CA ILE A 579 10.95 -7.75 -11.93
C ILE A 579 11.50 -6.35 -12.17
N VAL A 580 11.68 -5.54 -11.13
CA VAL A 580 12.25 -4.18 -11.25
C VAL A 580 13.68 -4.25 -11.77
N SER A 581 14.51 -5.15 -11.24
CA SER A 581 15.90 -5.33 -11.66
C SER A 581 16.01 -5.76 -13.12
N VAL A 582 15.20 -6.74 -13.54
CA VAL A 582 15.14 -7.22 -14.92
C VAL A 582 14.62 -6.13 -15.86
N SER A 583 13.58 -5.41 -15.46
CA SER A 583 12.96 -4.33 -16.25
C SER A 583 13.94 -3.19 -16.55
N LYS A 584 14.83 -2.84 -15.60
CA LYS A 584 15.85 -1.80 -15.79
C LYS A 584 16.82 -2.09 -16.94
N ILE A 585 17.06 -3.37 -17.25
CA ILE A 585 17.97 -3.78 -18.33
C ILE A 585 17.19 -4.07 -19.60
N ILE A 586 16.11 -4.84 -19.49
CA ILE A 586 15.37 -5.34 -20.65
C ILE A 586 14.51 -4.25 -21.29
N ALA A 587 13.89 -3.35 -20.52
CA ALA A 587 13.05 -2.31 -21.08
C ALA A 587 13.85 -1.36 -22.00
N PRO A 588 14.98 -0.76 -21.58
CA PRO A 588 15.76 0.09 -22.47
C PRO A 588 16.24 -0.67 -23.71
N LEU A 589 16.72 -1.90 -23.57
CA LEU A 589 17.18 -2.69 -24.71
C LEU A 589 16.07 -2.90 -25.75
N ILE A 590 14.91 -3.42 -25.33
CA ILE A 590 13.80 -3.72 -26.23
C ILE A 590 13.24 -2.43 -26.86
N PHE A 591 12.98 -1.40 -26.05
CA PHE A 591 12.34 -0.18 -26.55
C PHE A 591 13.29 0.69 -27.38
N VAL A 592 14.58 0.78 -27.06
CA VAL A 592 15.56 1.50 -27.90
C VAL A 592 15.72 0.80 -29.24
N LEU A 593 15.84 -0.54 -29.26
CA LEU A 593 15.90 -1.28 -30.52
C LEU A 593 14.62 -1.11 -31.35
N ALA A 594 13.44 -1.18 -30.73
CA ALA A 594 12.18 -0.94 -31.41
C ALA A 594 12.10 0.48 -31.99
N ILE A 595 12.48 1.50 -31.20
CA ILE A 595 12.54 2.90 -31.66
C ILE A 595 13.51 3.05 -32.84
N LEU A 596 14.69 2.44 -32.78
CA LEU A 596 15.68 2.48 -33.86
C LEU A 596 15.15 1.82 -35.14
N PHE A 597 14.58 0.62 -35.05
CA PHE A 597 14.01 -0.06 -36.22
C PHE A 597 12.86 0.72 -36.83
N VAL A 598 11.97 1.28 -36.00
CA VAL A 598 10.86 2.12 -36.47
C VAL A 598 11.37 3.42 -37.09
N PHE A 599 12.40 4.04 -36.50
CA PHE A 599 13.01 5.25 -37.04
C PHE A 599 13.62 4.98 -38.42
N ILE A 600 14.45 3.94 -38.55
CA ILE A 600 15.03 3.53 -39.84
C ILE A 600 13.93 3.25 -40.86
N TRP A 601 12.91 2.48 -40.45
CA TRP A 601 11.80 2.11 -41.33
C TRP A 601 11.00 3.32 -41.85
N ILE A 602 10.74 4.32 -40.99
CA ILE A 602 9.96 5.50 -41.37
C ILE A 602 10.79 6.49 -42.20
N PHE A 603 12.03 6.76 -41.81
CA PHE A 603 12.84 7.84 -42.39
C PHE A 603 13.79 7.41 -43.51
N TYR A 604 14.26 6.16 -43.54
CA TYR A 604 15.26 5.71 -44.52
C TYR A 604 14.64 5.10 -45.79
N LEU A 605 13.45 4.49 -45.68
CA LEU A 605 12.78 3.92 -46.86
C LEU A 605 12.00 5.02 -47.59
N PRO A 606 12.29 5.27 -48.89
CA PRO A 606 11.60 6.30 -49.65
C PRO A 606 10.11 6.01 -49.73
N ILE A 607 9.31 7.08 -49.81
CA ILE A 607 7.91 6.97 -50.25
C ILE A 607 8.00 6.60 -51.73
N ILE A 608 7.70 5.33 -52.06
CA ILE A 608 7.64 4.84 -53.45
C ILE A 608 6.35 5.32 -54.08
#